data_AF-A0A9D6RK57-F1
#
_entry.id   AF-A0A9D6RK57-F1
#
_cell.length_a   1.000
_cell.length_b   1.000
_cell.length_c   1.000
_cell.angle_alpha   90.00
_cell.angle_beta   90.00
_cell.angle_gamma   90.00
#
_symmetry.space_group_name_H-M   'P 1'
#
loop_
_entity.id
_entity.type
_entity.pdbx_description
1 polymer ?
#
loop_
_entity_poly.entity_id
_entity_poly.type
_entity_poly.pdbx_seq_one_letter_code
_entity_poly.pdbx_strand_id
1 'polypeptide(L)'
;MPGVTLKVSSQTRDRIKALAQRSQKSMSAVIDEAMACYERSLREAEYLEGWRRFQEDDPEGFADYMRESQELEQGLLDALPD
;
A
#
# COMPACT_ATOMS: atom_id res chain seq x y z
N MET A 1 21.23 -14.69 -1.84
CA MET A 1 21.82 -13.85 -0.77
C MET A 1 22.04 -14.73 0.46
N PRO A 2 23.14 -14.54 1.21
CA PRO A 2 23.31 -15.25 2.48
C PRO A 2 22.17 -14.90 3.44
N GLY A 3 21.61 -15.90 4.10
CA GLY A 3 20.51 -15.71 5.04
C GLY A 3 20.98 -15.10 6.36
N VAL A 4 20.11 -14.34 7.02
CA VAL A 4 20.31 -13.81 8.37
C VAL A 4 19.31 -14.44 9.34
N THR A 5 19.69 -14.58 10.62
CA THR A 5 18.79 -15.11 11.65
C THR A 5 18.30 -13.97 12.54
N LEU A 6 16.98 -13.85 12.65
CA LEU A 6 16.30 -12.87 13.50
C LEU A 6 15.67 -13.56 14.71
N LYS A 7 15.78 -12.96 15.89
CA LYS A 7 15.09 -13.45 17.10
C LYS A 7 13.68 -12.90 17.14
N VAL A 8 12.69 -13.78 17.26
CA VAL A 8 11.28 -13.45 17.43
C VAL A 8 10.67 -14.35 18.51
N SER A 9 9.49 -14.00 19.02
CA SER A 9 8.76 -14.89 19.93
C SER A 9 8.48 -16.24 19.26
N SER A 10 8.44 -17.32 20.04
CA SER A 10 8.07 -18.65 19.54
C SER A 10 6.71 -18.64 18.85
N GLN A 11 5.75 -17.92 19.44
CA GLN A 11 4.41 -17.73 18.88
C GLN A 11 4.45 -17.07 17.49
N THR A 12 5.26 -16.01 17.31
CA THR A 12 5.41 -15.33 16.02
C THR A 12 6.02 -16.26 14.97
N ARG A 13 7.10 -16.97 15.33
CA ARG A 13 7.73 -17.97 14.45
C ARG A 13 6.71 -19.02 13.98
N ASP A 14 5.89 -19.53 14.90
CA ASP A 14 4.92 -20.59 14.61
C ASP A 14 3.78 -20.07 13.71
N ARG A 15 3.35 -18.81 13.90
CA ARG A 15 2.40 -18.15 12.99
C ARG A 15 2.99 -17.99 11.59
N ILE A 16 4.24 -17.53 11.45
CA ILE A 16 4.91 -17.41 10.15
C ILE A 16 5.04 -18.78 9.47
N LYS A 17 5.41 -19.81 10.24
CA LYS A 17 5.51 -21.19 9.72
C LYS A 17 4.16 -21.69 9.20
N ALA A 18 3.07 -21.47 9.94
CA ALA A 18 1.74 -21.86 9.52
C ALA A 18 1.29 -21.13 8.24
N LEU A 19 1.59 -19.84 8.11
CA LEU A 19 1.32 -19.07 6.90
C LEU A 19 2.12 -19.61 5.71
N ALA A 20 3.42 -19.85 5.89
CA ALA A 20 4.31 -20.39 4.88
C ALA A 20 3.82 -21.76 4.35
N GLN A 21 3.36 -22.63 5.25
CA GLN A 21 2.76 -23.92 4.89
C GLN A 21 1.48 -23.76 4.06
N ARG A 22 0.57 -22.89 4.49
CA ARG A 22 -0.71 -22.65 3.78
C ARG A 22 -0.52 -22.03 2.40
N SER A 23 0.47 -21.16 2.24
CA SER A 23 0.77 -20.48 0.98
C SER A 23 1.75 -21.23 0.08
N GLN A 24 2.27 -22.39 0.51
CA GLN A 24 3.35 -23.12 -0.17
C GLN A 24 4.59 -22.24 -0.46
N LYS A 25 4.91 -21.34 0.47
CA LYS A 25 6.05 -20.42 0.37
C LYS A 25 7.08 -20.72 1.46
N SER A 26 8.29 -20.20 1.29
CA SER A 26 9.28 -20.20 2.37
C SER A 26 8.87 -19.19 3.45
N MET A 27 9.35 -19.40 4.69
CA MET A 27 9.14 -18.41 5.76
C MET A 27 9.75 -17.05 5.40
N SER A 28 10.87 -17.03 4.66
CA SER A 28 11.48 -15.79 4.16
C SER A 28 10.52 -15.05 3.22
N ALA A 29 9.96 -15.74 2.23
CA ALA A 29 9.05 -15.12 1.26
C ALA A 29 7.79 -14.54 1.93
N VAL A 30 7.27 -15.21 2.96
CA VAL A 30 6.15 -14.66 3.76
C VAL A 30 6.55 -13.38 4.49
N ILE A 31 7.76 -13.33 5.05
CA ILE A 31 8.28 -12.14 5.73
C ILE A 31 8.48 -11.00 4.71
N ASP A 32 9.10 -11.29 3.57
CA ASP A 32 9.36 -10.30 2.51
C ASP A 32 8.05 -9.69 1.98
N GLU A 33 7.03 -10.52 1.74
CA GLU A 33 5.70 -10.05 1.34
C GLU A 33 5.01 -9.23 2.44
N ALA A 34 5.12 -9.66 3.70
CA ALA A 34 4.56 -8.92 4.82
C ALA A 34 5.21 -7.53 4.96
N MET A 35 6.54 -7.44 4.76
CA MET A 35 7.27 -6.17 4.75
C MET A 35 6.80 -5.25 3.63
N ALA A 36 6.67 -5.77 2.41
CA ALA A 36 6.18 -4.98 1.27
C ALA A 36 4.75 -4.47 1.49
N CYS A 37 3.87 -5.27 2.09
CA CYS A 37 2.54 -4.83 2.49
C CYS A 37 2.60 -3.73 3.57
N TYR A 38 3.47 -3.88 4.57
CA TYR A 38 3.61 -2.88 5.62
C TYR A 38 4.14 -1.54 5.09
N GLU A 39 5.18 -1.56 4.25
CA GLU A 39 5.72 -0.37 3.59
C GLU A 39 4.69 0.36 2.72
N ARG A 40 3.87 -0.41 1.99
CA ARG A 40 2.76 0.16 1.22
C ARG A 40 1.72 0.80 2.14
N SER A 41 1.36 0.16 3.24
CA SER A 41 0.40 0.72 4.19
C SER A 41 0.89 2.01 4.84
N LEU A 42 2.19 2.11 5.13
CA LEU A 42 2.80 3.36 5.63
C LEU A 42 2.73 4.47 4.59
N ARG A 43 3.10 4.18 3.33
CA ARG A 43 3.00 5.15 2.23
C ARG A 43 1.57 5.61 2.00
N GLU A 44 0.60 4.70 2.05
CA GLU A 44 -0.82 5.04 1.93
C GLU A 44 -1.28 5.94 3.08
N ALA A 45 -0.84 5.66 4.32
CA ALA A 45 -1.16 6.49 5.47
C ALA A 45 -0.58 7.91 5.34
N GLU A 46 0.68 8.04 4.90
CA GLU A 46 1.33 9.33 4.64
C GLU A 46 0.63 10.10 3.52
N TYR A 47 0.27 9.42 2.43
CA TYR A 47 -0.50 10.01 1.34
C TYR A 47 -1.86 10.54 1.82
N LEU A 48 -2.61 9.73 2.58
CA LEU A 48 -3.92 10.14 3.13
C LEU A 48 -3.79 11.32 4.10
N GLU A 49 -2.71 11.38 4.87
CA GLU A 49 -2.42 12.53 5.73
C GLU A 49 -2.12 13.79 4.90
N GLY A 50 -1.27 13.69 3.89
CA GLY A 50 -1.00 14.79 2.97
C GLY A 50 -2.24 15.28 2.23
N TRP A 51 -3.10 14.35 1.81
CA TRP A 51 -4.39 14.64 1.18
C TRP A 51 -5.34 15.41 2.10
N ARG A 52 -5.48 14.98 3.36
CA ARG A 52 -6.27 15.71 4.36
C ARG A 52 -5.72 17.11 4.60
N ARG A 53 -4.39 17.24 4.75
CA ARG A 53 -3.74 18.56 4.91
C ARG A 53 -4.01 19.46 3.71
N PHE A 54 -3.90 18.96 2.48
CA PHE A 54 -4.19 19.77 1.30
C PHE A 54 -5.63 20.27 1.29
N GLN A 55 -6.59 19.40 1.62
CA GLN A 55 -7.99 19.78 1.73
C GLN A 55 -8.25 20.84 2.82
N GLU A 56 -7.55 20.75 3.96
CA GLU A 56 -7.74 21.66 5.10
C GLU A 56 -6.99 23.00 4.95
N ASP A 57 -5.75 22.95 4.47
CA ASP A 57 -4.84 24.11 4.38
C ASP A 57 -5.09 24.95 3.12
N ASP A 58 -5.57 24.35 2.02
CA ASP A 58 -5.90 25.04 0.76
C ASP A 58 -7.17 24.47 0.08
N PRO A 59 -8.38 24.81 0.58
CA PRO A 59 -9.63 24.29 0.04
C PRO A 59 -9.91 24.71 -1.42
N GLU A 60 -9.46 25.89 -1.84
CA GLU A 60 -9.67 26.39 -3.21
C GLU A 60 -8.76 25.65 -4.20
N GLY A 61 -7.47 25.51 -3.88
CA GLY A 61 -6.55 24.73 -4.70
C GLY A 61 -6.95 23.25 -4.78
N PHE A 62 -7.47 22.69 -3.69
CA PHE A 62 -8.03 21.34 -3.68
C PHE A 62 -9.25 21.20 -4.61
N ALA A 63 -10.16 22.17 -4.59
CA ALA A 63 -11.34 22.17 -5.46
C ALA A 63 -10.98 22.31 -6.94
N ASP A 64 -9.95 23.10 -7.26
CA ASP A 64 -9.42 23.22 -8.62
C ASP A 64 -8.76 21.91 -9.07
N TYR A 65 -7.93 21.29 -8.24
CA TYR A 65 -7.34 19.96 -8.51
C TYR A 65 -8.41 18.90 -8.80
N MET A 66 -9.48 18.85 -7.98
CA MET A 66 -10.56 17.88 -8.17
C MET A 66 -11.33 18.12 -9.47
N ARG A 67 -11.50 19.38 -9.88
CA ARG A 67 -12.15 19.73 -11.14
C ARG A 67 -11.33 19.25 -12.34
N GLU A 68 -10.04 19.55 -12.35
CA GLU A 68 -9.12 19.10 -13.41
C GLU A 68 -9.09 17.57 -13.49
N SER A 69 -9.04 16.88 -12.34
CA SER A 69 -9.07 15.41 -12.30
C SER A 69 -10.35 14.82 -12.90
N GLN A 70 -11.51 15.43 -12.67
CA GLN A 70 -12.79 14.98 -13.23
C GLN A 70 -12.85 15.18 -14.75
N GLU A 71 -12.32 16.29 -15.25
CA GLU A 71 -12.26 16.57 -16.70
C GLU A 71 -11.37 15.55 -17.42
N LEU A 72 -10.23 15.18 -16.82
CA LEU A 72 -9.34 14.15 -17.35
C LEU A 72 -9.98 12.75 -17.35
N GLU A 73 -10.70 12.40 -16.27
CA GLU A 73 -11.37 11.10 -16.15
C GLU A 73 -12.52 10.96 -17.16
N GLN A 74 -13.29 12.03 -17.39
CA GLN A 74 -14.33 12.07 -18.42
C GLN A 74 -13.73 11.92 -19.83
N GLY A 75 -12.64 12.62 -20.13
CA GLY A 75 -11.97 12.48 -21.43
C GLY A 75 -11.39 11.08 -21.69
N LEU A 76 -11.03 10.34 -20.63
CA LEU A 76 -10.58 8.95 -20.71
C LEU A 76 -11.73 7.97 -21.00
N LEU A 77 -12.91 8.20 -20.40
CA LEU A 77 -14.10 7.38 -20.62
C LEU A 77 -14.67 7.56 -22.04
N ASP A 78 -14.67 8.78 -22.57
CA ASP A 78 -15.10 9.09 -23.93
C ASP A 78 -14.18 8.47 -25.01
N ALA A 79 -12.95 8.12 -24.64
CA ALA A 79 -11.97 7.50 -25.54
C ALA A 79 -12.06 5.96 -25.63
N LEU A 80 -12.96 5.33 -24.86
CA LEU A 80 -13.20 3.89 -24.94
C LEU A 80 -14.17 3.57 -26.10
N PRO A 81 -13.82 2.69 -27.05
CA PRO A 81 -14.75 2.23 -28.07
C PRO A 81 -15.83 1.32 -27.46
N ASP A 82 -17.05 1.39 -28.01
CA ASP A 82 -18.22 0.56 -27.63
C ASP A 82 -17.93 -0.96 -27.57
#